data_AF-A0A8H7MZM9-F1
#
_entry.id   AF-A0A8H7MZM9-F1
#
_cell.length_a   1.000
_cell.length_b   1.000
_cell.length_c   1.000
_cell.angle_alpha   90.00
_cell.angle_beta   90.00
_cell.angle_gamma   90.00
#
_symmetry.space_group_name_H-M   'P 1'
#
loop_
_entity.id
_entity.type
_entity.pdbx_description
1 polymer ?
#
loop_
_entity_poly.entity_id
_entity_poly.type
_entity_poly.pdbx_seq_one_letter_code
_entity_poly.pdbx_strand_id
1 'polypeptide(L)'
;MSQSDCISSRGVGFLPDVPKFFDVLNNLWHPETNPEGTVNLGLAENTLMHSDLTSFVNSHLHVNPHALAYGDGFTGSKELKKLFASF
;
A
#
# COMPACT_ATOMS: atom_id res chain seq x y z
N MET A 1 4.21 17.01 28.66
CA MET A 1 2.95 16.33 28.31
C MET A 1 3.31 14.88 28.02
N SER A 2 2.70 13.91 28.69
CA SER A 2 3.04 12.51 28.41
C SER A 2 2.39 12.11 27.08
N GLN A 3 3.01 11.20 26.31
CA GLN A 3 2.46 10.73 25.03
C GLN A 3 1.01 10.22 25.14
N SER A 4 0.62 9.79 26.34
CA SER A 4 -0.71 9.29 26.68
C SER A 4 -1.81 10.35 26.63
N ASP A 5 -1.48 11.65 26.69
CA ASP A 5 -2.47 12.73 26.74
C ASP A 5 -2.96 13.17 25.35
N CYS A 6 -2.36 12.65 24.27
CA CYS A 6 -2.65 13.06 22.88
C CYS A 6 -3.36 11.97 22.05
N ILE A 7 -3.56 10.78 22.62
CA ILE A 7 -4.18 9.64 21.94
C ILE A 7 -5.57 9.41 22.53
N SER A 8 -6.58 9.27 21.67
CA SER A 8 -7.95 8.97 22.12
C SER A 8 -8.00 7.65 22.89
N SER A 9 -8.93 7.54 23.85
CA SER A 9 -9.17 6.29 24.60
C SER A 9 -9.42 5.08 23.69
N ARG A 10 -10.09 5.30 22.54
CA ARG A 10 -10.25 4.28 21.49
C ARG A 10 -8.92 3.83 20.91
N GLY A 11 -8.04 4.78 20.57
CA GLY A 11 -6.71 4.47 20.03
C GLY A 11 -5.86 3.67 21.01
N VAL A 12 -5.88 4.04 22.30
CA VAL A 12 -5.20 3.28 23.36
C VAL A 12 -5.76 1.85 23.47
N GLY A 13 -7.08 1.69 23.37
CA GLY A 13 -7.74 0.37 23.42
C GLY A 13 -7.31 -0.60 22.31
N PHE A 14 -6.90 -0.10 21.15
CA PHE A 14 -6.46 -0.94 20.02
C PHE A 14 -4.95 -1.24 19.99
N LEU A 15 -4.15 -0.65 20.89
CA LEU A 15 -2.70 -0.90 20.94
C LEU A 15 -2.32 -2.39 21.09
N PRO A 16 -3.06 -3.22 21.86
CA PRO A 16 -2.76 -4.66 21.93
C PRO A 16 -3.00 -5.41 20.62
N ASP A 17 -3.86 -4.88 19.75
CA ASP A 17 -4.30 -5.51 18.49
C ASP A 17 -3.44 -5.10 17.29
N VAL A 18 -2.29 -4.47 17.52
CA VAL A 18 -1.37 -4.09 16.44
C VAL A 18 -0.97 -5.35 15.64
N PRO A 19 -1.16 -5.36 14.31
CA PRO A 19 -0.86 -6.52 13.49
C PRO A 19 0.60 -6.98 13.62
N LYS A 20 0.81 -8.24 14.00
CA LYS A 20 2.14 -8.89 14.06
C LYS A 20 2.89 -8.90 12.74
N PHE A 21 2.17 -8.69 11.65
CA PHE A 21 2.75 -8.45 10.32
C PHE A 21 3.79 -7.32 10.33
N PHE A 22 3.61 -6.28 11.15
CA PHE A 22 4.59 -5.20 11.26
C PHE A 22 5.94 -5.65 11.84
N ASP A 23 5.94 -6.66 12.72
CA ASP A 23 7.18 -7.24 13.25
C ASP A 23 7.98 -7.94 12.12
N VAL A 24 7.28 -8.61 11.20
CA VAL A 24 7.87 -9.23 10.00
C VAL A 24 8.44 -8.15 9.08
N LEU A 25 7.67 -7.09 8.79
CA LEU A 25 8.12 -5.98 7.94
C LEU A 25 9.36 -5.26 8.50
N ASN A 26 9.44 -5.12 9.82
CA ASN A 26 10.56 -4.46 10.49
C ASN A 26 11.87 -5.24 10.42
N ASN A 27 11.82 -6.56 10.22
CA ASN A 27 12.99 -7.43 10.10
C ASN A 27 12.87 -8.33 8.87
N LEU A 28 12.57 -7.77 7.70
CA LEU A 28 12.46 -8.51 6.45
C LEU A 28 13.82 -9.10 6.03
N TRP A 29 13.78 -10.35 5.58
CA TRP A 29 14.94 -11.02 5.00
C TRP A 29 15.43 -10.32 3.73
N HIS A 30 16.74 -10.23 3.56
CA HIS A 30 17.40 -9.82 2.32
C HIS A 30 18.69 -10.63 2.13
N PRO A 31 18.98 -11.14 0.92
CA PRO A 31 20.10 -12.06 0.70
C PRO A 31 21.47 -11.48 1.09
N GLU A 32 21.69 -10.18 0.85
CA GLU A 32 22.98 -9.52 1.14
C GLU A 32 22.99 -8.72 2.46
N THR A 33 21.95 -7.93 2.73
CA THR A 33 21.94 -6.94 3.83
C THR A 33 21.26 -7.44 5.10
N ASN A 34 20.41 -8.48 5.04
CA ASN A 34 19.75 -9.05 6.21
C ASN A 34 19.43 -10.54 6.04
N PRO A 35 20.46 -11.41 5.93
CA PRO A 35 20.26 -12.84 5.66
C PRO A 35 19.61 -13.60 6.82
N GLU A 36 19.66 -13.04 8.04
CA GLU A 36 19.00 -13.58 9.25
C GLU A 36 17.59 -13.00 9.47
N GLY A 37 17.10 -12.18 8.53
CA GLY A 37 15.77 -11.61 8.58
C GLY A 37 14.67 -12.65 8.37
N THR A 38 13.43 -12.20 8.55
CA THR A 38 12.22 -13.01 8.41
C THR A 38 11.80 -13.09 6.94
N VAL A 39 11.66 -14.31 6.42
CA VAL A 39 11.07 -14.55 5.10
C VAL A 39 9.55 -14.49 5.21
N ASN A 40 8.92 -13.54 4.52
CA ASN A 40 7.48 -13.37 4.54
C ASN A 40 6.78 -14.33 3.57
N LEU A 41 6.18 -15.39 4.11
CA LEU A 41 5.33 -16.34 3.37
C LEU A 41 3.84 -16.20 3.72
N GLY A 42 3.47 -15.20 4.53
CA GLY A 42 2.12 -15.00 5.04
C GLY A 42 1.28 -14.01 4.22
N LEU A 43 1.89 -13.33 3.24
CA LEU A 43 1.23 -12.35 2.39
C LEU A 43 0.89 -12.96 1.03
N ALA A 44 -0.38 -12.86 0.64
CA ALA A 44 -0.85 -13.25 -0.69
C ALA A 44 -0.50 -12.17 -1.72
N GLU A 45 0.79 -12.04 -2.04
CA GLU A 45 1.31 -11.08 -3.02
C GLU A 45 1.73 -11.76 -4.32
N ASN A 46 1.41 -11.16 -5.45
CA ASN A 46 1.79 -11.65 -6.77
C ASN A 46 2.97 -10.86 -7.34
N THR A 47 4.16 -11.14 -6.83
CA THR A 47 5.41 -10.47 -7.26
C THR A 47 5.79 -10.78 -8.71
N LEU A 48 5.25 -11.85 -9.30
CA LEU A 48 5.53 -12.25 -10.69
C LEU A 48 5.08 -11.20 -11.71
N MET A 49 4.09 -10.37 -11.37
CA MET A 49 3.55 -9.34 -12.28
C MET A 49 4.21 -7.96 -12.12
N HIS A 50 5.12 -7.78 -11.15
CA HIS A 50 5.64 -6.46 -10.79
C HIS A 50 6.40 -5.80 -11.95
N SER A 51 7.20 -6.57 -12.70
CA SER A 51 7.95 -6.05 -13.85
C SER A 51 7.04 -5.48 -14.93
N ASP A 52 6.00 -6.24 -15.28
CA ASP A 52 5.10 -5.93 -16.39
C ASP A 52 4.23 -4.73 -16.05
N LEU A 53 3.67 -4.71 -14.83
CA LEU A 53 2.87 -3.59 -14.34
C LEU A 53 3.70 -2.31 -14.27
N THR A 54 4.93 -2.39 -13.75
CA THR A 54 5.84 -1.24 -13.65
C THR A 54 6.21 -0.71 -15.03
N SER A 55 6.54 -1.61 -15.96
CA SER A 55 6.83 -1.25 -17.36
C SER A 55 5.66 -0.55 -18.02
N PHE A 56 4.44 -1.10 -17.88
CA PHE A 56 3.23 -0.52 -18.44
C PHE A 56 2.97 0.89 -17.90
N VAL A 57 3.01 1.07 -16.58
CA VAL A 57 2.80 2.38 -15.95
C VAL A 57 3.83 3.39 -16.43
N ASN A 58 5.12 3.05 -16.41
CA ASN A 58 6.18 3.97 -16.79
C ASN A 58 6.16 4.36 -18.29
N SER A 59 5.55 3.53 -19.14
CA SER A 59 5.47 3.78 -20.59
C SER A 59 4.16 4.42 -21.05
N HIS A 60 3.06 4.25 -20.31
CA HIS A 60 1.72 4.66 -20.74
C HIS A 60 1.02 5.65 -19.81
N LEU A 61 1.63 6.02 -18.67
CA LEU A 61 1.03 7.01 -17.77
C LEU A 61 1.11 8.42 -18.37
N HIS A 62 -0.04 8.91 -18.85
CA HIS A 62 -0.20 10.27 -19.36
C HIS A 62 -1.05 11.09 -18.40
N VAL A 63 -0.40 11.93 -17.59
CA VAL A 63 -1.09 12.81 -16.62
C VAL A 63 -1.55 14.08 -17.33
N ASN A 64 -2.82 14.45 -17.13
CA ASN A 64 -3.38 15.73 -17.56
C ASN A 64 -3.77 16.58 -16.34
N PRO A 65 -3.98 17.90 -16.50
CA PRO A 65 -4.39 18.76 -15.38
C PRO A 65 -5.71 18.35 -14.71
N HIS A 66 -6.62 17.69 -15.44
CA HIS A 66 -7.87 17.16 -14.87
C HIS A 66 -7.61 16.08 -13.81
N ALA A 67 -6.61 15.24 -14.02
CA ALA A 67 -6.17 14.23 -13.05
C ALA A 67 -5.47 14.83 -11.81
N LEU A 68 -5.02 16.09 -11.88
CA LEU A 68 -4.39 16.81 -10.76
C LEU A 68 -5.39 17.69 -9.98
N ALA A 69 -6.64 17.76 -10.43
CA ALA A 69 -7.71 18.49 -9.77
C ALA A 69 -8.71 17.51 -9.12
N TYR A 70 -9.87 18.01 -8.71
CA TYR A 70 -10.99 17.15 -8.30
C TYR A 70 -11.50 16.22 -9.39
N GLY A 71 -11.00 16.35 -10.62
CA GLY A 71 -11.23 15.42 -11.72
C GLY A 71 -12.70 15.07 -11.89
N ASP A 72 -13.01 13.78 -11.69
CA ASP A 72 -14.36 13.21 -11.81
C ASP A 72 -15.16 13.17 -10.50
N GLY A 73 -14.65 13.80 -9.44
CA GLY A 73 -15.26 13.89 -8.11
C GLY A 73 -14.73 12.85 -7.11
N PHE A 74 -15.47 12.65 -6.02
CA PHE A 74 -15.05 11.85 -4.86
C PHE A 74 -15.12 10.33 -5.06
N THR A 75 -15.51 9.85 -6.24
CA THR A 75 -15.69 8.42 -6.53
C THR A 75 -14.67 7.89 -7.54
N GLY A 76 -13.59 8.63 -7.77
CA GLY A 76 -12.55 8.28 -8.75
C GLY A 76 -12.96 8.46 -10.21
N SER A 77 -12.03 8.15 -11.11
CA SER A 77 -12.18 8.35 -12.57
C SER A 77 -13.36 7.59 -13.16
N LYS A 78 -14.20 8.29 -13.92
CA LYS A 78 -15.34 7.70 -14.68
C LYS A 78 -14.85 6.76 -15.76
N GLU A 79 -13.78 7.13 -16.46
CA GLU A 79 -13.17 6.30 -17.51
C GLU A 79 -12.63 5.00 -16.93
N LEU A 80 -11.91 5.08 -15.81
CA LEU A 80 -11.40 3.91 -15.10
C LEU A 80 -12.53 2.97 -14.70
N LYS A 81 -13.59 3.48 -14.08
CA LYS A 81 -14.76 2.68 -13.69
C LYS A 81 -15.42 1.98 -14.89
N LYS A 82 -15.55 2.68 -16.02
CA LYS A 82 -16.12 2.11 -17.25
C LYS A 82 -15.25 0.97 -17.78
N LEU A 83 -13.94 1.14 -17.83
CA LEU A 83 -13.00 0.12 -18.30
C LEU A 83 -13.00 -1.11 -17.39
N PHE A 84 -12.97 -0.89 -16.06
CA PHE A 84 -13.06 -1.97 -15.08
C PHE A 84 -14.36 -2.76 -15.17
N ALA A 85 -15.48 -2.10 -15.47
CA ALA A 85 -16.77 -2.79 -15.66
C ALA A 85 -16.81 -3.66 -16.93
N SER A 86 -15.88 -3.46 -17.87
CA SER A 86 -15.79 -4.20 -19.13
C SER A 86 -14.65 -5.24 -19.16
N PHE A 87 -13.85 -5.31 -18.10
CA PHE A 87 -12.76 -6.26 -17.95
C PHE A 87 -13.28 -7.58 -17.38
#